data_AF-A0A1F5CMQ2-F1
#
_entry.id   AF-A0A1F5CMQ2-F1
#
_cell.length_a   1.000
_cell.length_b   1.000
_cell.length_c   1.000
_cell.angle_alpha   90.00
_cell.angle_beta   90.00
_cell.angle_gamma   90.00
#
_symmetry.space_group_name_H-M   'P 1'
#
loop_
_entity.id
_entity.type
_entity.pdbx_description
1 polymer ?
#
loop_
_entity_poly.entity_id
_entity_poly.type
_entity_poly.pdbx_seq_one_letter_code
_entity_poly.pdbx_strand_id
1 'polypeptide(L)'
;MILILTSDHGNAEEKFDLLTGETRTEHSTNPVPFYLIAKPYKRTKTSEEIIRSNIEIGGLLADVAPTILELAGLAQPKEMTGKSLLKILI
;
A
#
# COMPACT_ATOMS: atom_id res chain seq x y z
N MET A 1 -8.06 -12.98 12.57
CA MET A 1 -8.51 -11.74 11.92
C MET A 1 -7.40 -11.24 11.03
N ILE A 2 -7.74 -10.87 9.80
CA ILE A 2 -6.87 -10.25 8.81
C ILE A 2 -7.48 -8.88 8.51
N LEU A 3 -6.67 -7.83 8.52
CA LEU A 3 -7.06 -6.48 8.15
C LEU A 3 -6.08 -5.94 7.10
N ILE A 4 -6.63 -5.43 6.00
CA ILE A 4 -5.89 -4.64 5.02
C ILE A 4 -6.23 -3.17 5.25
N LEU A 5 -5.22 -2.33 5.38
CA LEU A 5 -5.38 -0.88 5.50
C LEU A 5 -4.61 -0.19 4.38
N THR A 6 -5.29 0.64 3.60
CA THR A 6 -4.72 1.41 2.49
C THR A 6 -5.57 2.65 2.21
N SER A 7 -5.18 3.49 1.25
CA SER A 7 -6.00 4.58 0.71
C SER A 7 -6.01 4.55 -0.82
N ASP A 8 -6.95 5.25 -1.43
CA ASP A 8 -7.09 5.41 -2.87
C ASP A 8 -6.19 6.52 -3.43
N HIS A 9 -5.85 7.52 -2.61
CA HIS A 9 -4.92 8.59 -2.96
C HIS A 9 -4.29 9.26 -1.73
N GLY A 10 -3.38 10.20 -1.96
CA GLY A 10 -2.89 11.16 -0.97
C GLY A 10 -3.69 12.47 -0.97
N ASN A 11 -3.60 13.23 0.11
CA ASN A 11 -4.19 14.56 0.28
C ASN A 11 -3.67 15.20 1.58
N ALA A 12 -4.04 14.61 2.72
CA ALA A 12 -3.89 15.25 4.03
C ALA A 12 -2.43 15.48 4.47
N GLU A 13 -1.49 14.77 3.85
CA GLU A 13 -0.04 14.92 4.06
C GLU A 13 0.55 16.18 3.41
N GLU A 14 -0.15 16.77 2.43
CA GLU A 14 0.32 17.95 1.69
C GLU A 14 -0.76 19.03 1.63
N LYS A 15 -0.88 19.80 2.71
CA LYS A 15 -1.91 20.86 2.84
C LYS A 15 -1.46 22.24 2.38
N PHE A 16 -0.16 22.44 2.17
CA PHE A 16 0.41 23.71 1.79
C PHE A 16 1.46 23.51 0.71
N ASP A 17 1.48 24.39 -0.27
CA ASP A 17 2.58 24.49 -1.22
C ASP A 17 3.83 24.99 -0.48
N LEU A 18 4.93 24.24 -0.53
CA LEU A 18 6.14 24.54 0.22
C LEU A 18 6.94 25.75 -0.34
N LEU A 19 6.66 26.17 -1.57
CA LEU A 19 7.30 27.31 -2.22
C LEU A 19 6.50 28.60 -2.04
N THR A 20 5.17 28.52 -2.16
CA THR A 20 4.29 29.70 -2.12
C THR A 20 3.59 29.90 -0.78
N GLY A 21 3.46 28.84 0.03
CA GLY A 21 2.71 28.84 1.28
C GLY A 21 1.19 28.81 1.10
N GLU A 22 0.70 28.71 -0.13
CA GLU A 22 -0.73 28.65 -0.42
C GLU A 22 -1.35 27.33 0.05
N THR A 23 -2.62 27.38 0.45
CA THR A 23 -3.35 26.18 0.85
C THR A 23 -3.62 25.30 -0.37
N ARG A 24 -3.25 24.02 -0.28
CA ARG A 24 -3.61 23.00 -1.26
C ARG A 24 -4.88 22.28 -0.82
N THR A 25 -5.82 22.12 -1.75
CA THR A 25 -7.09 21.42 -1.53
C THR A 25 -7.25 20.18 -2.41
N GLU A 26 -6.32 19.98 -3.35
CA GLU A 26 -6.28 18.89 -4.31
C GLU A 26 -5.60 17.64 -3.76
N HIS A 27 -5.78 16.52 -4.45
CA HIS A 27 -5.05 15.29 -4.15
C HIS A 27 -3.57 15.43 -4.48
N SER A 28 -2.73 14.72 -3.75
CA SER A 28 -1.32 14.58 -4.11
C SER A 28 -1.13 13.34 -4.99
N THR A 29 0.04 13.26 -5.63
CA THR A 29 0.50 12.05 -6.32
C THR A 29 1.41 11.19 -5.44
N ASN A 30 1.42 11.42 -4.13
CA ASN A 30 2.23 10.66 -3.20
C ASN A 30 1.76 9.20 -3.16
N PRO A 31 2.67 8.23 -2.98
CA PRO A 31 2.29 6.84 -2.80
C PRO A 31 1.47 6.67 -1.52
N VAL A 32 0.56 5.69 -1.55
CA VAL A 32 -0.32 5.37 -0.43
C VAL A 32 0.21 4.19 0.39
N PRO A 33 -0.05 4.13 1.70
CA PRO A 33 0.34 2.99 2.50
C PRO A 33 -0.45 1.73 2.10
N PHE A 34 0.16 0.56 2.26
CA PHE A 34 -0.54 -0.73 2.20
C PHE A 34 -0.07 -1.62 3.34
N TYR A 35 -0.92 -1.80 4.36
CA TYR A 35 -0.61 -2.60 5.54
C TYR A 35 -1.41 -3.88 5.59
N LEU A 36 -0.71 -5.00 5.80
CA LEU A 36 -1.28 -6.28 6.20
C LEU A 36 -1.17 -6.45 7.72
N ILE A 37 -2.30 -6.37 8.42
CA ILE A 37 -2.39 -6.46 9.87
C ILE A 37 -3.04 -7.79 10.24
N ALA A 38 -2.20 -8.79 10.52
CA ALA A 38 -2.64 -10.16 10.78
C ALA A 38 -1.63 -10.94 11.62
N LYS A 39 -2.09 -11.56 12.73
CA LYS A 39 -1.22 -12.36 13.62
C LYS A 39 -0.45 -13.49 12.90
N PRO A 40 -1.06 -14.27 12.00
CA PRO A 40 -0.35 -15.37 11.31
C PRO A 40 0.80 -14.91 10.42
N TYR A 41 0.78 -13.67 9.94
CA TYR A 41 1.81 -13.09 9.07
C TYR A 41 2.76 -12.15 9.83
N LYS A 42 2.71 -12.15 11.17
CA LYS A 42 3.61 -11.33 11.98
C LYS A 42 5.04 -11.87 11.86
N ARG A 43 5.95 -11.02 11.38
CA ARG A 43 7.39 -11.28 11.37
C ARG A 43 8.16 -10.06 11.85
N THR A 44 9.39 -10.28 12.29
CA THR A 44 10.35 -9.20 12.55
C THR A 44 10.97 -8.76 11.23
N LYS A 45 10.96 -7.46 10.95
CA LYS A 45 11.65 -6.86 9.80
C LYS A 45 13.05 -6.42 10.20
N THR A 46 14.03 -6.56 9.33
CA THR A 46 15.35 -5.94 9.52
C THR A 46 15.26 -4.41 9.37
N SER A 47 16.28 -3.70 9.83
CA SER A 47 16.37 -2.24 9.64
C SER A 47 16.31 -1.85 8.16
N GLU A 48 16.96 -2.62 7.29
CA GLU A 48 16.98 -2.40 5.85
C GLU A 48 15.58 -2.60 5.23
N GLU A 49 14.85 -3.64 5.64
CA GLU A 49 13.47 -3.87 5.18
C GLU A 49 12.53 -2.74 5.61
N ILE A 50 12.70 -2.23 6.84
CA ILE A 50 11.91 -1.10 7.34
C ILE A 50 12.19 0.14 6.50
N ILE A 51 13.46 0.47 6.28
CA ILE A 51 13.86 1.63 5.45
C ILE A 51 13.30 1.51 4.04
N ARG A 52 13.50 0.36 3.37
CA ARG A 52 12.98 0.12 2.02
C ARG A 52 11.47 0.30 1.95
N SER A 53 10.73 -0.23 2.92
CA SER A 53 9.27 -0.12 2.93
C SER A 53 8.73 1.31 3.08
N ASN A 54 9.55 2.27 3.50
CA ASN A 54 9.17 3.68 3.60
C ASN A 54 9.56 4.52 2.38
N ILE A 55 10.47 4.03 1.53
CA ILE A 55 11.02 4.82 0.41
C ILE A 55 10.73 4.22 -0.96
N GLU A 56 10.49 2.91 -1.04
CA GLU A 56 10.25 2.20 -2.30
C GLU A 56 8.75 1.99 -2.54
N ILE A 57 8.30 2.27 -3.76
CA ILE A 57 6.94 1.94 -4.20
C ILE A 57 6.93 0.48 -4.62
N GLY A 58 6.26 -0.36 -3.82
CA GLY A 58 6.23 -1.81 -4.01
C GLY A 58 5.10 -2.33 -4.92
N GLY A 59 4.15 -1.49 -5.34
CA GLY A 59 2.99 -1.94 -6.12
C GLY A 59 2.04 -0.82 -6.53
N LEU A 60 0.91 -1.20 -7.10
CA LEU A 60 -0.15 -0.33 -7.62
C LEU A 60 -1.48 -0.60 -6.90
N LEU A 61 -2.44 0.33 -7.01
CA LEU A 61 -3.80 0.11 -6.47
C LEU A 61 -4.50 -1.11 -7.10
N ALA A 62 -4.19 -1.43 -8.36
CA ALA A 62 -4.72 -2.61 -9.05
C ALA A 62 -4.29 -3.94 -8.40
N ASP A 63 -3.25 -3.92 -7.55
CA ASP A 63 -2.69 -5.08 -6.87
C ASP A 63 -3.43 -5.42 -5.57
N VAL A 64 -4.27 -4.51 -5.06
CA VAL A 64 -5.03 -4.68 -3.81
C VAL A 64 -5.97 -5.88 -3.88
N ALA A 65 -6.80 -5.96 -4.93
CA ALA A 65 -7.79 -7.03 -5.07
C ALA A 65 -7.15 -8.41 -5.27
N PRO A 66 -6.14 -8.59 -6.16
CA PRO A 66 -5.35 -9.83 -6.24
C PRO A 66 -4.76 -10.27 -4.89
N THR A 67 -4.25 -9.31 -4.09
CA THR A 67 -3.68 -9.61 -2.75
C THR A 67 -4.75 -10.15 -1.79
N ILE A 68 -5.95 -9.58 -1.81
CA ILE A 68 -7.08 -10.05 -0.98
C ILE A 68 -7.53 -11.45 -1.41
N LEU A 69 -7.60 -11.72 -2.72
CA LEU A 69 -7.97 -13.05 -3.24
C LEU A 69 -6.96 -14.12 -2.81
N GLU A 70 -5.67 -13.83 -2.89
CA GLU A 70 -4.63 -14.76 -2.45
C GLU A 70 -4.72 -15.04 -0.94
N LEU A 71 -4.94 -14.00 -0.11
CA LEU A 71 -5.17 -14.15 1.33
C LEU A 71 -6.41 -15.00 1.67
N ALA A 72 -7.44 -14.94 0.82
CA ALA A 72 -8.66 -15.73 0.97
C ALA A 72 -8.54 -17.15 0.38
N GLY A 73 -7.41 -17.50 -0.24
CA GLY A 73 -7.24 -18.78 -0.94
C GLY A 73 -8.12 -18.93 -2.18
N LEU A 74 -8.52 -17.81 -2.80
CA LEU A 74 -9.37 -17.77 -3.98
C LEU A 74 -8.54 -17.59 -5.26
N ALA A 75 -9.02 -18.16 -6.36
CA ALA A 75 -8.39 -17.99 -7.66
C ALA A 75 -8.56 -16.56 -8.19
N GLN A 76 -7.49 -15.99 -8.74
CA GLN A 76 -7.52 -14.70 -9.42
C GLN A 76 -8.15 -14.84 -10.82
N PRO A 77 -9.19 -14.06 -11.18
CA PRO A 77 -9.72 -14.01 -12.54
C PRO A 77 -8.69 -13.50 -13.55
N LYS A 78 -8.76 -13.97 -14.79
CA LYS A 78 -7.83 -13.58 -15.87
C LYS A 78 -7.93 -12.10 -16.25
N GLU A 79 -9.06 -11.46 -15.95
CA GLU A 79 -9.32 -10.05 -16.21
C GLU A 79 -8.57 -9.13 -15.22
N MET A 80 -8.21 -9.64 -14.02
CA MET A 80 -7.38 -8.91 -13.07
C MET A 80 -5.92 -9.03 -13.50
N THR A 81 -5.35 -7.96 -14.04
CA THR A 81 -3.94 -7.92 -14.47
C THR A 81 -2.95 -7.53 -13.37
N GLY A 82 -3.46 -7.03 -12.24
CA GLY A 82 -2.66 -6.75 -11.05
C GLY A 82 -2.03 -8.01 -10.47
N LYS A 83 -1.01 -7.85 -9.62
CA LYS A 83 -0.26 -8.94 -9.01
C LYS A 83 -0.33 -8.80 -7.51
N SER A 84 -0.59 -9.91 -6.82
CA SER A 84 -0.60 -9.90 -5.36
C SER A 84 0.72 -9.39 -4.76
N LEU A 85 0.60 -8.56 -3.73
CA LEU A 85 1.70 -7.95 -3.00
C LEU A 85 2.24 -8.84 -1.87
N LEU A 86 1.68 -10.03 -1.64
CA LEU A 86 2.07 -10.87 -0.50
C LEU A 86 3.57 -11.16 -0.46
N LYS A 87 4.21 -11.44 -1.60
CA LYS A 87 5.66 -11.69 -1.69
C LYS A 87 6.55 -10.55 -1.17
N ILE A 88 6.02 -9.33 -1.11
CA ILE A 88 6.72 -8.14 -0.59
C ILE A 88 6.40 -7.95 0.90
N LEU A 89 5.20 -8.36 1.32
CA LEU A 89 4.67 -8.13 2.66
C LEU A 89 5.11 -9.19 3.67
N ILE A 90 5.22 -10.45 3.25
CA ILE A 90 5.56 -11.62 4.09
C ILE A 90 6.96 -12.12 3.76
#